data_AF-A0A833M856-F1
#
_entry.id   AF-A0A833M856-F1
#
_cell.length_a   1.000
_cell.length_b   1.000
_cell.length_c   1.000
_cell.angle_alpha   90.00
_cell.angle_beta   90.00
_cell.angle_gamma   90.00
#
_symmetry.space_group_name_H-M   'P 1'
#
loop_
_entity.id
_entity.type
_entity.pdbx_description
1 polymer ?
#
loop_
_entity_poly.entity_id
_entity_poly.type
_entity_poly.pdbx_seq_one_letter_code
_entity_poly.pdbx_strand_id
1 'polypeptide(L)'
;MARVLDHVPEPGQQLLRYWGWYSNAARGRRERRECEESAVPADDSVTAPDEIESRRRRLTWSQLIRKVYELDPLLCPYCGAQLEIVAFVIDWVSLRRLLTHLGFAPRQPEPLAHAPPHDKEPLRAHA
;
A
#
# COMPACT_ATOMS: atom_id res chain seq x y z
N MET A 1 20.69 30.48 -14.30
CA MET A 1 20.98 29.04 -14.06
C MET A 1 19.82 28.10 -14.42
N ALA A 2 18.67 28.57 -14.96
CA ALA A 2 17.49 27.73 -15.20
C ALA A 2 17.53 26.87 -16.48
N ARG A 3 18.13 27.35 -17.58
CA ARG A 3 18.14 26.63 -18.88
C ARG A 3 18.88 25.29 -18.89
N VAL A 4 19.72 25.05 -17.87
CA VAL A 4 20.45 23.78 -17.75
C VAL A 4 19.56 22.69 -17.13
N LEU A 5 18.44 23.00 -16.49
CA LEU A 5 17.58 21.99 -15.86
C LEU A 5 16.36 21.60 -16.71
N ASP A 6 16.08 22.30 -17.80
CA ASP A 6 14.92 22.02 -18.68
C ASP A 6 14.96 20.63 -19.34
N HIS A 7 16.16 20.02 -19.45
CA HIS A 7 16.31 18.68 -20.01
C HIS A 7 16.19 17.57 -18.95
N VAL A 8 16.13 17.92 -17.66
CA VAL A 8 15.99 16.96 -16.57
C VAL A 8 14.48 16.81 -16.29
N PRO A 9 13.91 15.61 -16.51
CA PRO A 9 12.49 15.34 -16.31
C PRO A 9 12.08 15.47 -14.84
N GLU A 10 10.80 15.74 -14.61
CA GLU A 10 10.28 15.88 -13.25
C GLU A 10 10.38 14.54 -12.48
N PRO A 11 10.69 14.57 -11.17
CA PRO A 11 10.68 13.38 -10.34
C PRO A 11 9.34 12.63 -10.45
N GLY A 12 9.38 11.35 -10.82
CA GLY A 12 8.19 10.51 -11.02
C GLY A 12 7.62 10.53 -12.44
N GLN A 13 8.16 11.36 -13.35
CA GLN A 13 7.77 11.32 -14.75
C GLN A 13 8.26 10.02 -15.40
N GLN A 14 7.33 9.25 -15.95
CA GLN A 14 7.66 8.01 -16.66
C GLN A 14 8.29 8.34 -18.02
N LEU A 15 9.62 8.25 -18.09
CA LEU A 15 10.41 8.52 -19.30
C LEU A 15 10.27 7.43 -20.37
N LEU A 16 9.97 6.21 -19.95
CA LEU A 16 9.91 5.06 -20.85
C LEU A 16 8.56 4.35 -20.72
N ARG A 17 7.78 4.39 -21.79
CA ARG A 17 6.51 3.67 -21.91
C ARG A 17 6.71 2.45 -22.80
N TYR A 18 6.75 1.27 -22.19
CA TYR A 18 6.84 0.02 -22.93
C TYR A 18 5.48 -0.38 -23.50
N TRP A 19 5.42 -0.64 -24.80
CA TRP A 19 4.22 -1.04 -25.52
C TRP A 19 4.29 -2.48 -26.01
N GLY A 20 3.13 -3.04 -26.34
CA GLY A 20 3.01 -4.37 -26.93
C GLY A 20 3.70 -5.44 -26.10
N TRP A 21 4.60 -6.19 -26.72
CA TRP A 21 5.32 -7.32 -26.12
C TRP A 21 6.12 -6.97 -24.87
N TYR A 22 6.69 -5.76 -24.82
CA TYR A 22 7.52 -5.30 -23.71
C TYR A 22 6.73 -4.61 -22.60
N SER A 23 5.42 -4.37 -22.79
CA SER A 23 4.59 -3.72 -21.76
C SER A 23 4.56 -4.55 -20.46
N ASN A 24 4.47 -3.86 -19.32
CA ASN A 24 4.35 -4.52 -18.00
C ASN A 24 3.16 -5.48 -17.96
N ALA A 25 2.05 -5.12 -18.63
CA ALA A 25 0.87 -5.97 -18.75
C ALA A 25 1.13 -7.24 -19.57
N ALA A 26 1.85 -7.14 -20.69
CA ALA A 26 2.20 -8.32 -21.50
C ALA A 26 3.20 -9.23 -20.77
N ARG A 27 4.19 -8.65 -20.08
CA ARG A 27 5.14 -9.40 -19.24
C ARG A 27 4.44 -10.16 -18.11
N GLY A 28 3.61 -9.47 -17.33
CA GLY A 28 2.88 -10.08 -16.22
C GLY A 28 1.90 -11.18 -16.68
N ARG A 29 1.35 -11.08 -17.90
CA ARG A 29 0.53 -12.17 -18.47
C ARG A 29 1.37 -13.39 -18.88
N ARG A 30 2.61 -13.21 -19.33
CA ARG A 30 3.51 -14.33 -19.65
C ARG A 30 4.00 -15.03 -18.40
N GLU A 31 4.45 -14.28 -17.41
CA GLU A 31 4.89 -14.82 -16.12
C GLU A 31 3.78 -15.65 -15.45
N ARG A 32 2.52 -15.19 -15.53
CA ARG A 32 1.36 -15.97 -15.04
C ARG A 32 1.16 -17.27 -15.83
N ARG A 33 1.23 -17.22 -17.16
CA ARG A 33 1.06 -18.41 -18.01
C ARG A 33 2.19 -19.42 -17.80
N GLU A 34 3.42 -18.97 -17.69
CA GLU A 34 4.58 -19.82 -17.38
C GLU A 34 4.44 -20.50 -16.01
N CYS A 35 3.88 -19.78 -15.02
CA CYS A 35 3.57 -20.33 -13.70
C CYS A 35 2.40 -21.34 -13.73
N GLU A 36 1.35 -21.05 -14.51
CA GLU A 36 0.20 -21.94 -14.73
C GLU A 36 0.61 -23.21 -15.50
N GLU A 37 1.48 -23.10 -16.50
CA GLU A 37 1.99 -24.22 -17.30
C GLU A 37 2.99 -25.09 -16.51
N SER A 38 3.72 -24.48 -15.58
CA SER A 38 4.61 -25.21 -14.66
C SER A 38 3.88 -25.83 -13.46
N ALA A 39 2.57 -25.59 -13.30
CA ALA A 39 1.78 -26.16 -12.22
C ALA A 39 1.41 -27.63 -12.52
N VAL A 40 2.23 -28.56 -12.02
CA VAL A 40 1.92 -29.99 -11.96
C VAL A 40 0.76 -30.20 -10.96
N PRO A 41 -0.23 -31.09 -11.21
CA PRO A 41 -1.28 -31.36 -10.22
C PRO A 41 -0.64 -32.00 -8.98
N ALA A 42 -0.65 -31.28 -7.86
CA ALA A 42 -0.11 -31.76 -6.59
C ALA A 42 -1.11 -32.70 -5.90
N ASP A 43 -0.61 -33.87 -5.52
CA ASP A 43 -1.20 -34.74 -4.50
C ASP A 43 -1.08 -34.06 -3.13
N ASP A 44 -2.09 -34.23 -2.27
CA ASP A 44 -2.47 -33.39 -1.12
C ASP A 44 -1.52 -33.45 0.10
N SER A 45 -0.24 -33.80 -0.05
CA SER A 45 0.66 -33.92 1.11
C SER A 45 2.01 -33.20 1.04
N VAL A 46 2.28 -32.40 0.00
CA VAL A 46 3.49 -31.55 -0.02
C VAL A 46 3.14 -30.16 -0.56
N THR A 47 2.94 -29.20 0.35
CA THR A 47 2.77 -27.79 -0.03
C THR A 47 4.01 -27.32 -0.78
N ALA A 48 3.84 -26.96 -2.06
CA ALA A 48 4.93 -26.57 -2.94
C ALA A 48 5.70 -25.35 -2.38
N PRO A 49 7.02 -25.26 -2.56
CA PRO A 49 7.83 -24.12 -2.14
C PRO A 49 7.31 -22.76 -2.66
N ASP A 50 6.67 -22.76 -3.85
CA ASP A 50 6.12 -21.58 -4.50
C ASP A 50 4.85 -21.03 -3.81
N GLU A 51 4.04 -21.89 -3.20
CA GLU A 51 2.90 -21.44 -2.38
C GLU A 51 3.36 -20.81 -1.07
N ILE A 52 4.43 -21.36 -0.49
CA ILE A 52 5.09 -20.80 0.69
C ILE A 52 5.74 -19.47 0.33
N GLU A 53 6.38 -19.37 -0.83
CA GLU A 53 7.04 -18.14 -1.28
C GLU A 53 6.03 -17.05 -1.69
N SER A 54 4.94 -17.41 -2.36
CA SER A 54 3.85 -16.48 -2.70
C SER A 54 3.02 -16.05 -1.48
N ARG A 55 2.94 -16.86 -0.40
CA ARG A 55 2.46 -16.43 0.93
C ARG A 55 3.47 -15.54 1.64
N ARG A 56 4.77 -15.86 1.59
CA ARG A 56 5.85 -15.01 2.14
C ARG A 56 5.87 -13.62 1.49
N ARG A 57 5.50 -13.52 0.21
CA ARG A 57 5.35 -12.25 -0.53
C ARG A 57 4.10 -11.46 -0.11
N ARG A 58 3.12 -12.08 0.56
CA ARG A 58 1.88 -11.45 1.07
C ARG A 58 1.97 -11.29 2.58
N LEU A 59 2.85 -10.40 3.03
CA LEU A 59 2.89 -10.00 4.44
C LEU A 59 1.53 -9.42 4.83
N THR A 60 0.99 -9.87 5.96
CA THR A 60 -0.20 -9.26 6.57
C THR A 60 0.12 -7.84 7.04
N TRP A 61 -0.91 -7.01 7.25
CA TRP A 61 -0.71 -5.64 7.74
C TRP A 61 0.09 -5.58 9.05
N SER A 62 -0.16 -6.49 10.00
CA SER A 62 0.61 -6.56 11.26
C SER A 62 2.06 -6.96 11.04
N GLN A 63 2.32 -7.91 10.14
CA GLN A 63 3.68 -8.29 9.75
C GLN A 63 4.43 -7.14 9.05
N LEU A 64 3.73 -6.31 8.27
CA LEU A 64 4.30 -5.12 7.65
C LEU A 64 4.69 -4.07 8.70
N ILE A 65 3.80 -3.79 9.66
CA ILE A 65 4.12 -2.87 10.77
C ILE A 65 5.32 -3.38 11.55
N ARG A 66 5.34 -4.67 11.90
CA ARG A 66 6.46 -5.28 12.61
C ARG A 66 7.77 -5.20 11.82
N LYS A 67 7.72 -5.31 10.50
CA LYS A 67 8.91 -5.19 9.66
C LYS A 67 9.44 -3.75 9.56
N VAL A 68 8.56 -2.75 9.48
CA VAL A 68 8.93 -1.35 9.28
C VAL A 68 9.29 -0.65 10.59
N TYR A 69 8.52 -0.92 11.64
CA TYR A 69 8.60 -0.23 12.93
C TYR A 69 9.17 -1.11 14.04
N GLU A 70 9.48 -2.38 13.77
CA GLU A 70 9.97 -3.35 14.77
C GLU A 70 9.00 -3.56 15.95
N LEU A 71 7.72 -3.18 15.79
CA LEU A 71 6.66 -3.28 16.79
C LEU A 71 5.59 -4.29 16.36
N ASP A 72 5.15 -5.16 17.27
CA ASP A 72 4.02 -6.07 17.02
C ASP A 72 2.70 -5.44 17.48
N PRO A 73 1.81 -5.02 16.54
CA PRO A 73 0.57 -4.35 16.91
C PRO A 73 -0.47 -5.28 17.56
N LEU A 74 -0.25 -6.60 17.54
CA LEU A 74 -1.13 -7.58 18.18
C LEU A 74 -0.61 -8.04 19.55
N LEU A 75 0.34 -7.34 20.15
CA LEU A 75 0.76 -7.55 21.54
C LEU A 75 0.28 -6.39 22.42
N CYS A 76 -0.33 -6.72 23.56
CA CYS A 76 -0.74 -5.71 24.52
C CYS A 76 0.49 -5.04 25.16
N PRO A 77 0.61 -3.69 25.11
CA PRO A 77 1.76 -3.00 25.68
C PRO A 77 1.83 -3.05 27.22
N TYR A 78 0.73 -3.39 27.89
CA TYR A 78 0.66 -3.42 29.36
C TYR A 78 0.93 -4.81 29.94
N CYS A 79 0.41 -5.87 29.31
CA CYS A 79 0.50 -7.23 29.85
C CYS A 79 1.19 -8.24 28.92
N GLY A 80 1.52 -7.87 27.68
CA GLY A 80 2.16 -8.75 26.71
C GLY A 80 1.26 -9.84 26.12
N ALA A 81 -0.02 -9.88 26.48
CA ALA A 81 -0.97 -10.83 25.91
C ALA A 81 -1.23 -10.56 24.42
N GLN A 82 -1.55 -11.62 23.69
CA GLN A 82 -1.91 -11.53 22.28
C GLN A 82 -3.32 -10.92 22.13
N LEU A 83 -3.44 -9.91 21.28
CA LEU A 83 -4.68 -9.22 20.94
C LEU A 83 -5.29 -9.84 19.68
N GLU A 84 -6.63 -9.84 19.61
CA GLU A 84 -7.39 -10.28 18.45
C GLU A 84 -8.23 -9.14 17.88
N ILE A 85 -8.37 -9.11 16.55
CA ILE A 85 -9.20 -8.13 15.86
C ILE A 85 -10.66 -8.57 15.96
N VAL A 86 -11.45 -7.85 16.76
CA VAL A 86 -12.87 -8.17 16.98
C VAL A 86 -13.81 -7.52 15.96
N ALA A 87 -13.44 -6.39 15.39
CA ALA A 87 -14.26 -5.65 14.44
C ALA A 87 -13.45 -4.66 13.60
N PHE A 88 -13.98 -4.32 12.41
CA PHE A 88 -13.50 -3.22 11.58
C PHE A 88 -14.55 -2.11 11.56
N VAL A 89 -14.19 -0.92 12.06
CA VAL A 89 -15.08 0.26 12.06
C VAL A 89 -14.71 1.14 10.88
N ILE A 90 -15.51 1.05 9.81
CA ILE A 90 -15.26 1.78 8.56
C ILE A 90 -16.13 3.04 8.45
N ASP A 91 -17.32 3.03 9.07
CA ASP A 91 -18.22 4.18 9.10
C ASP A 91 -17.64 5.36 9.90
N TRP A 92 -17.62 6.53 9.29
CA TRP A 92 -17.00 7.73 9.86
C TRP A 92 -17.73 8.23 11.11
N VAL A 93 -19.05 8.12 11.16
CA VAL A 93 -19.84 8.59 12.31
C VAL A 93 -19.56 7.72 13.53
N SER A 94 -19.55 6.40 13.34
CA SER A 94 -19.25 5.40 14.37
C SER A 94 -17.81 5.52 14.86
N LEU A 95 -16.85 5.67 13.96
CA LEU A 95 -15.45 5.89 14.29
C LEU A 95 -15.28 7.16 15.14
N ARG A 96 -15.90 8.27 14.75
CA ARG A 96 -15.81 9.53 15.48
C ARG A 96 -16.42 9.45 16.88
N ARG A 97 -17.57 8.78 17.02
CA ARG A 97 -18.19 8.53 18.33
C ARG A 97 -17.26 7.71 19.23
N LEU A 98 -16.74 6.59 18.71
CA LEU A 98 -15.80 5.72 19.44
C LEU A 98 -14.56 6.50 19.92
N LEU A 99 -13.89 7.22 19.01
CA LEU A 99 -12.69 7.99 19.34
C LEU A 99 -12.98 9.08 20.37
N THR A 100 -14.12 9.78 20.26
CA THR A 100 -14.53 10.79 21.23
C THR A 100 -14.74 10.19 22.62
N HIS A 101 -15.40 9.03 22.71
CA HIS A 101 -15.59 8.33 23.99
C HIS A 101 -14.27 7.88 24.63
N LEU A 102 -13.25 7.57 23.81
CA LEU A 102 -11.92 7.21 24.26
C LEU A 102 -11.02 8.44 24.56
N GLY A 103 -11.52 9.66 24.38
CA GLY A 103 -10.75 10.89 24.58
C GLY A 103 -9.77 11.21 23.45
N PHE A 104 -9.83 10.51 22.32
CA PHE A 104 -9.05 10.83 21.13
C PHE A 104 -9.78 11.87 20.29
N ALA A 105 -9.29 13.11 20.29
CA ALA A 105 -9.77 14.11 19.35
C ALA A 105 -9.36 13.71 17.91
N PRO A 106 -10.27 13.72 16.93
CA PRO A 106 -9.90 13.43 15.54
C PRO A 106 -8.93 14.51 15.07
N ARG A 107 -7.65 14.14 14.93
CA ARG A 107 -6.66 15.01 14.28
C ARG A 107 -6.96 14.99 12.79
N GLN A 108 -7.09 16.15 12.17
CA GLN A 108 -6.99 16.19 10.71
C GLN A 108 -5.62 15.62 10.33
N PRO A 109 -5.54 14.65 9.41
CA PRO A 109 -4.25 14.16 8.97
C PRO A 109 -3.47 15.35 8.39
N GLU A 110 -2.21 15.48 8.79
CA GLU A 110 -1.32 16.41 8.11
C GLU A 110 -1.30 16.05 6.62
N PRO A 111 -1.36 17.05 5.73
CA PRO A 111 -1.29 16.78 4.30
C PRO A 111 0.00 15.99 4.04
N LEU A 112 -0.15 14.81 3.43
CA LEU A 112 1.00 14.00 3.02
C LEU A 112 1.94 14.89 2.20
N ALA A 113 3.25 14.77 2.41
CA ALA A 113 4.25 15.57 1.70
C ALA A 113 4.14 15.47 0.16
N HIS A 114 3.43 14.45 -0.35
CA HIS A 114 3.17 14.18 -1.76
C HIS A 114 1.68 14.24 -2.14
N ALA A 115 0.82 14.78 -1.28
CA ALA A 115 -0.55 15.06 -1.67
C ALA A 115 -0.53 16.11 -2.80
N PRO A 116 -1.39 15.96 -3.84
CA PRO A 116 -1.54 17.00 -4.84
C PRO A 116 -1.87 18.33 -4.13
N PRO A 117 -1.32 19.46 -4.60
CA PRO A 117 -1.58 20.75 -4.00
C PRO A 117 -3.09 20.96 -3.94
N HIS A 118 -3.62 21.26 -2.74
CA HIS A 118 -5.01 21.69 -2.62
C HIS A 118 -5.15 22.96 -3.46
N ASP A 119 -5.97 22.91 -4.51
CA ASP A 119 -6.25 24.05 -5.38
C ASP A 119 -6.65 25.25 -4.51
N LYS A 120 -5.70 26.18 -4.33
CA LYS A 120 -5.96 27.45 -3.69
C LYS A 120 -6.67 28.31 -4.72
N GLU A 121 -7.99 28.43 -4.54
CA GLU A 121 -8.89 29.52 -4.94
C GLU A 121 -8.75 30.06 -6.38
N PRO A 122 -9.81 29.99 -7.21
CA PRO A 122 -9.70 30.38 -8.62
C PRO A 122 -9.28 31.85 -8.73
N LEU A 123 -8.24 32.09 -9.54
CA LEU A 123 -7.75 33.43 -9.89
C LEU A 123 -8.94 34.30 -10.31
N ARG A 124 -9.21 35.35 -9.53
CA ARG A 124 -10.19 36.38 -9.89
C ARG A 124 -9.76 36.99 -11.23
N ALA A 125 -10.56 36.76 -12.27
CA ALA A 125 -10.40 37.46 -13.53
C ALA A 125 -10.64 38.96 -13.28
N HIS A 126 -9.59 39.76 -13.43
CA HIS A 126 -9.73 41.21 -13.50
C HIS A 126 -10.29 41.55 -14.89
N ALA A 127 -11.42 42.25 -14.89
CA ALA A 127 -12.07 42.84 -16.06
C ALA A 127 -11.30 44.05 -16.59
#